data_AF-A0A9D7A849-F1
#
_entry.id   AF-A0A9D7A849-F1
#
_cell.length_a   1.000
_cell.length_b   1.000
_cell.length_c   1.000
_cell.angle_alpha   90.00
_cell.angle_beta   90.00
_cell.angle_gamma   90.00
#
_symmetry.space_group_name_H-M   'P 1'
#
loop_
_entity.id
_entity.type
_entity.pdbx_description
1 polymer ?
#
loop_
_entity_poly.entity_id
_entity_poly.type
_entity_poly.pdbx_seq_one_letter_code
_entity_poly.pdbx_strand_id
1 'polypeptide(L)'
;MSGKAAPVPAPAWSEARARLCQTEPTFYELEPGGALVLSLDDDGWILEITPDGRLVCQAGMDIEDIQSLLSDGTPEDLGTDELAKQAKYYLQPIVAKFRKPLRDAGFDEQTEMNEHYVAVTFQR
;
A
#
# COMPACT_ATOMS: atom_id res chain seq x y z
N MET A 1 -10.51 -15.06 20.80
CA MET A 1 -9.78 -13.96 20.13
C MET A 1 -8.33 -14.07 20.52
N SER A 2 -7.53 -14.80 19.72
CA SER A 2 -6.10 -14.93 19.97
C SER A 2 -5.42 -13.68 19.44
N GLY A 3 -5.04 -12.77 20.33
CA GLY A 3 -4.17 -11.64 19.99
C GLY A 3 -2.84 -12.22 19.51
N LYS A 4 -2.59 -12.11 18.21
CA LYS A 4 -1.27 -12.39 17.63
C LYS A 4 -0.34 -11.35 18.25
N ALA A 5 0.51 -11.78 19.18
CA ALA A 5 1.50 -10.89 19.78
C ALA A 5 2.34 -10.30 18.64
N ALA A 6 2.43 -8.97 18.58
CA ALA A 6 3.30 -8.30 17.63
C ALA A 6 4.72 -8.86 17.79
N PRO A 7 5.39 -9.26 16.69
CA PRO A 7 6.72 -9.83 16.78
C PRO A 7 7.66 -8.84 17.47
N VAL A 8 8.44 -9.30 18.45
CA VAL A 8 9.46 -8.47 19.09
C VAL A 8 10.46 -8.06 18.00
N PRO A 9 10.58 -6.75 17.70
CA PRO A 9 11.45 -6.31 16.62
C PRO A 9 12.89 -6.66 16.93
N ALA A 10 13.63 -7.19 15.95
CA ALA A 10 15.04 -7.45 16.10
C ALA A 10 15.76 -6.16 16.57
N PRO A 11 16.79 -6.23 17.44
CA PRO A 11 17.47 -5.03 17.94
C PRO A 11 17.93 -4.08 16.82
N ALA A 12 18.37 -4.65 15.69
CA ALA A 12 18.75 -3.89 14.50
C ALA A 12 17.59 -3.08 13.88
N TRP A 13 16.36 -3.62 13.86
CA TRP A 13 15.19 -2.89 13.36
C TRP A 13 14.81 -1.75 14.29
N SER A 14 14.84 -1.97 15.61
CA SER A 14 14.48 -0.91 16.56
C SER A 14 15.37 0.32 16.43
N GLU A 15 16.67 0.11 16.22
CA GLU A 15 17.60 1.20 15.96
C GLU A 15 17.41 1.83 14.57
N ALA A 16 17.21 1.03 13.53
CA ALA A 16 16.96 1.53 12.18
C ALA A 16 15.70 2.38 12.12
N ARG A 17 14.60 1.88 12.73
CA ARG A 17 13.33 2.57 12.89
C ARG A 17 13.51 3.93 13.57
N ALA A 18 14.19 3.95 14.71
CA ALA A 18 14.45 5.19 15.44
C ALA A 18 15.22 6.21 14.57
N ARG A 19 16.24 5.77 13.82
CA ARG A 19 16.99 6.65 12.90
C ARG A 19 16.14 7.16 11.74
N LEU A 20 15.30 6.30 11.16
CA LEU A 20 14.41 6.67 10.07
C LEU A 20 13.39 7.72 10.52
N CYS A 21 12.70 7.51 11.64
CA CYS A 21 11.76 8.49 12.20
C CYS A 21 12.43 9.80 12.64
N GLN A 22 13.70 9.78 13.05
CA GLN A 22 14.46 11.00 13.34
C GLN A 22 14.80 11.79 12.07
N THR A 23 15.06 11.09 10.96
CA THR A 23 15.45 11.70 9.69
C THR A 23 14.24 12.21 8.91
N GLU A 24 13.17 11.42 8.90
CA GLU A 24 11.90 11.72 8.25
C GLU A 24 10.77 11.54 9.28
N PRO A 25 10.36 12.62 9.98
CA PRO A 25 9.35 12.55 11.04
C PRO A 25 7.95 12.21 10.56
N THR A 26 7.69 12.21 9.25
CA THR A 26 6.38 11.85 8.69
C THR A 26 6.14 10.34 8.61
N PHE A 27 7.18 9.53 8.82
CA PHE A 27 7.01 8.08 8.99
C PHE A 27 6.11 7.77 10.18
N TYR A 28 5.20 6.81 9.99
CA TYR A 28 4.34 6.27 11.05
C TYR A 28 4.32 4.75 11.05
N GLU A 29 3.93 4.16 12.18
CA GLU A 29 3.78 2.71 12.34
C GLU A 29 2.32 2.30 12.12
N LEU A 30 2.07 1.25 11.34
CA LEU A 30 0.75 0.62 11.27
C LEU A 30 0.43 -0.18 12.53
N GLU A 31 1.45 -0.87 13.05
CA GLU A 31 1.41 -1.65 14.28
C GLU A 31 2.68 -1.41 15.09
N PRO A 32 2.61 -1.43 16.43
CA PRO A 32 3.80 -1.23 17.28
C PRO A 32 4.94 -2.19 16.95
N GLY A 33 6.09 -1.65 16.55
CA GLY A 33 7.28 -2.42 16.18
C GLY A 33 7.21 -3.05 14.78
N GLY A 34 6.14 -2.79 14.03
CA GLY A 34 5.92 -3.25 12.67
C GLY A 34 6.66 -2.41 11.63
N ALA A 35 6.12 -2.39 10.42
CA ALA A 35 6.66 -1.62 9.32
C ALA A 35 6.45 -0.11 9.52
N LEU A 36 7.38 0.68 8.96
CA LEU A 36 7.22 2.13 8.84
C LEU A 36 6.59 2.46 7.50
N VAL A 37 5.58 3.32 7.52
CA VAL A 37 4.87 3.79 6.33
C VAL A 37 5.06 5.29 6.17
N LEU A 38 5.24 5.72 4.91
CA LEU A 38 5.32 7.11 4.48
C LEU A 38 4.36 7.33 3.32
N SER A 39 3.45 8.31 3.45
CA SER A 39 2.70 8.84 2.30
C SER A 39 3.66 9.59 1.38
N LEU A 40 3.61 9.32 0.09
CA LEU A 40 4.44 10.01 -0.90
C LEU A 40 3.74 11.22 -1.55
N ASP A 41 2.52 11.55 -1.09
CA ASP A 41 1.69 12.67 -1.55
C ASP A 41 1.49 12.71 -3.07
N ASP A 42 1.54 11.54 -3.71
CA ASP A 42 1.41 11.37 -5.14
C ASP A 42 0.37 10.27 -5.40
N ASP A 43 -0.86 10.66 -5.75
CA ASP A 43 -1.94 9.76 -6.17
C ASP A 43 -2.14 8.51 -5.28
N GLY A 44 -2.02 8.67 -3.95
CA GLY A 44 -2.22 7.58 -2.99
C GLY A 44 -1.05 6.60 -2.86
N TRP A 45 0.11 6.92 -3.41
CA TRP A 45 1.32 6.12 -3.23
C TRP A 45 1.84 6.18 -1.79
N ILE A 46 2.23 5.01 -1.28
CA ILE A 46 2.93 4.86 -0.01
C ILE A 46 4.26 4.13 -0.21
N LEU A 47 5.20 4.44 0.68
CA LEU A 47 6.41 3.67 0.90
C LEU A 47 6.30 2.97 2.25
N GLU A 48 6.47 1.66 2.26
CA GLU A 48 6.62 0.84 3.45
C GLU A 48 8.04 0.28 3.56
N ILE A 49 8.61 0.36 4.76
CA ILE A 49 9.88 -0.25 5.14
C ILE A 49 9.60 -1.28 6.23
N THR A 50 9.80 -2.55 5.91
CA THR A 50 9.45 -3.66 6.79
C THR A 50 10.57 -3.98 7.79
N PRO A 51 10.27 -4.64 8.92
CA PRO A 51 11.30 -5.05 9.89
C PRO A 51 12.37 -6.00 9.35
N ASP A 52 12.06 -6.76 8.30
CA ASP A 52 12.99 -7.64 7.59
C ASP A 52 13.81 -6.92 6.51
N GLY A 53 13.65 -5.59 6.38
CA GLY A 53 14.47 -4.74 5.52
C GLY A 53 13.99 -4.63 4.08
N ARG A 54 12.77 -5.11 3.76
CA ARG A 54 12.18 -4.94 2.43
C ARG A 54 11.67 -3.52 2.25
N LEU A 55 11.79 -3.02 1.02
CA LEU A 55 11.19 -1.78 0.59
C LEU A 55 9.98 -2.09 -0.27
N VAL A 56 8.83 -1.53 0.08
CA VAL A 56 7.55 -1.81 -0.55
C VAL A 56 6.94 -0.48 -0.98
N CYS A 57 6.91 -0.22 -2.29
CA CYS A 57 6.17 0.92 -2.84
C CYS A 57 4.80 0.42 -3.32
N GLN A 58 3.72 1.02 -2.84
CA GLN A 58 2.37 0.56 -3.14
C GLN A 58 1.46 1.71 -3.54
N ALA A 59 0.58 1.45 -4.50
CA ALA A 59 -0.62 2.23 -4.75
C ALA A 59 -1.82 1.27 -4.71
N GLY A 60 -2.92 1.71 -4.09
CA GLY A 60 -4.12 0.90 -3.95
C GLY A 60 -5.39 1.72 -3.97
N MET A 61 -6.51 1.05 -4.19
CA MET A 61 -7.86 1.61 -4.17
C MET A 61 -8.75 0.73 -3.33
N ASP A 62 -9.50 1.37 -2.43
CA ASP A 62 -10.55 0.73 -1.66
C ASP A 62 -11.77 0.48 -2.56
N ILE A 63 -12.37 -0.70 -2.45
CA ILE A 63 -13.58 -1.05 -3.19
C ILE A 63 -14.76 -0.18 -2.77
N GLU A 64 -14.85 0.22 -1.50
CA GLU A 64 -15.91 1.11 -0.98
C GLU A 64 -15.80 2.52 -1.57
N ASP A 65 -14.58 3.02 -1.78
CA ASP A 65 -14.34 4.31 -2.44
C ASP A 65 -14.79 4.27 -3.90
N ILE A 66 -14.50 3.18 -4.61
CA ILE A 66 -14.95 2.99 -5.99
C ILE A 66 -16.47 2.85 -6.07
N GLN A 67 -17.09 2.13 -5.14
CA GLN A 67 -18.53 2.01 -5.07
C GLN A 67 -19.17 3.39 -4.86
N SER A 68 -18.64 4.17 -3.93
CA SER A 68 -19.12 5.53 -3.63
C SER A 68 -18.97 6.45 -4.84
N LEU A 69 -17.81 6.38 -5.53
CA LEU A 69 -17.53 7.15 -6.75
C LEU A 69 -18.52 6.84 -7.88
N LEU A 70 -18.90 5.57 -8.05
CA LEU A 70 -19.78 5.12 -9.14
C LEU A 70 -21.27 5.26 -8.81
N SER A 71 -21.63 5.38 -7.54
CA SER A 71 -23.03 5.46 -7.08
C SER A 71 -23.65 6.86 -7.24
N ASP A 72 -22.92 7.85 -7.75
CA ASP A 72 -23.28 9.27 -7.79
C ASP A 72 -24.32 9.64 -8.89
N GLY A 73 -25.37 8.81 -9.05
CA GLY A 73 -26.52 9.15 -9.89
C GLY A 73 -27.51 8.04 -10.20
N THR A 74 -27.20 6.76 -9.97
CA THR A 74 -28.15 5.64 -10.10
C THR A 74 -27.58 4.43 -9.37
N PRO A 75 -28.36 3.71 -8.54
CA PRO A 75 -27.87 2.53 -7.85
C PRO A 75 -27.85 1.35 -8.83
N GLU A 76 -26.86 1.31 -9.72
CA GLU A 76 -26.43 0.03 -10.25
C GLU A 76 -25.62 -0.65 -9.14
N ASP A 77 -26.21 -1.68 -8.55
CA ASP A 77 -25.56 -2.51 -7.55
C ASP A 77 -24.52 -3.38 -8.26
N LEU A 78 -23.35 -2.77 -8.55
CA LEU A 78 -22.23 -3.47 -9.15
C LEU A 78 -21.76 -4.55 -8.16
N GLY A 79 -21.70 -5.79 -8.64
CA GLY A 79 -21.10 -6.87 -7.87
C GLY A 79 -19.61 -6.61 -7.61
N THR A 80 -19.08 -7.22 -6.56
CA THR A 80 -17.68 -7.08 -6.10
C THR A 80 -16.66 -7.26 -7.23
N ASP A 81 -16.88 -8.21 -8.15
CA ASP A 81 -15.99 -8.46 -9.29
C ASP A 81 -15.95 -7.27 -10.27
N GLU A 82 -17.08 -6.61 -10.50
CA GLU A 82 -17.14 -5.44 -11.37
C GLU A 82 -16.49 -4.22 -10.70
N LEU A 83 -16.74 -4.01 -9.40
CA LEU A 83 -16.06 -2.97 -8.63
C LEU A 83 -14.54 -3.17 -8.62
N ALA A 84 -14.06 -4.40 -8.44
CA ALA A 84 -12.63 -4.71 -8.50
C ALA A 84 -12.02 -4.44 -9.88
N LYS A 85 -12.75 -4.70 -10.97
CA LYS A 85 -12.32 -4.31 -12.32
C LYS A 85 -12.23 -2.79 -12.49
N GLN A 86 -13.21 -2.05 -11.96
CA GLN A 86 -13.20 -0.59 -12.00
C GLN A 86 -12.03 -0.03 -11.18
N ALA A 87 -11.83 -0.52 -9.96
CA ALA A 87 -10.69 -0.17 -9.12
C ALA A 87 -9.37 -0.40 -9.86
N LYS A 88 -9.20 -1.58 -10.47
CA LYS A 88 -8.02 -1.87 -11.30
C LYS A 88 -7.88 -0.90 -12.47
N TYR A 89 -8.97 -0.53 -13.13
CA TYR A 89 -8.96 0.40 -14.26
C TYR A 89 -8.49 1.79 -13.84
N TYR A 90 -9.01 2.32 -12.73
CA TYR A 90 -8.57 3.61 -12.18
C TYR A 90 -7.12 3.58 -11.65
N LEU A 91 -6.67 2.44 -11.12
CA LEU A 91 -5.31 2.28 -10.59
C LEU A 91 -4.24 2.22 -11.70
N GLN A 92 -4.59 1.76 -12.91
CA GLN A 92 -3.65 1.63 -14.02
C GLN A 92 -2.88 2.92 -14.37
N PRO A 93 -3.51 4.09 -14.59
CA PRO A 93 -2.79 5.33 -14.90
C PRO A 93 -1.88 5.80 -13.75
N ILE A 94 -2.31 5.65 -12.49
CA ILE A 94 -1.53 6.00 -11.30
C ILE A 94 -0.23 5.17 -11.26
N VAL A 95 -0.35 3.86 -11.49
CA VAL A 95 0.79 2.95 -11.47
C VAL A 95 1.71 3.17 -12.67
N ALA A 96 1.15 3.48 -13.85
CA ALA A 96 1.91 3.65 -15.08
C ALA A 96 3.00 4.74 -14.96
N LYS A 97 2.75 5.78 -14.15
CA LYS A 97 3.69 6.89 -13.88
C LYS A 97 5.04 6.41 -13.31
N PHE A 98 5.01 5.43 -12.39
CA PHE A 98 6.22 4.98 -11.66
C PHE A 98 6.66 3.56 -12.00
N ARG A 99 5.86 2.79 -12.73
CA ARG A 99 6.17 1.40 -13.09
C ARG A 99 7.55 1.25 -13.73
N LYS A 100 7.89 2.06 -14.74
CA LYS A 100 9.19 1.95 -15.41
C LYS A 100 10.35 2.29 -14.46
N PRO A 101 10.37 3.46 -13.78
CA PRO A 101 11.41 3.78 -12.80
C PRO A 101 11.61 2.71 -11.72
N LEU A 102 10.53 2.15 -11.17
CA LEU A 102 10.61 1.14 -10.12
C LEU A 102 11.18 -0.18 -10.63
N ARG A 103 10.77 -0.63 -11.82
CA ARG A 103 11.35 -1.84 -12.44
C ARG A 103 12.81 -1.65 -12.84
N ASP A 104 13.16 -0.49 -13.39
CA ASP A 104 14.56 -0.17 -13.70
C ASP A 104 15.44 -0.12 -12.42
N ALA A 105 14.84 0.19 -11.26
CA ALA A 105 15.48 0.14 -9.95
C ALA A 105 15.50 -1.26 -9.28
N GLY A 106 15.02 -2.29 -9.99
CA GLY A 106 15.08 -3.69 -9.56
C GLY A 106 13.95 -4.15 -8.64
N PHE A 107 12.83 -3.42 -8.58
CA PHE A 107 11.66 -3.87 -7.84
C PHE A 107 10.83 -4.88 -8.64
N ASP A 108 10.31 -5.89 -7.95
CA ASP A 108 9.36 -6.86 -8.50
C ASP A 108 7.92 -6.35 -8.32
N GLU A 109 7.15 -6.37 -9.42
CA GLU A 109 5.77 -5.92 -9.48
C GLU A 109 4.80 -7.07 -9.14
N GLN A 110 3.87 -6.84 -8.23
CA GLN A 110 2.77 -7.74 -7.88
C GLN A 110 1.45 -6.99 -7.85
N THR A 111 0.35 -7.68 -8.12
CA THR A 111 -1.00 -7.13 -8.04
C THR A 111 -1.83 -8.01 -7.14
N GLU A 112 -2.48 -7.40 -6.15
CA GLU A 112 -3.45 -8.03 -5.27
C GLU A 112 -4.84 -7.46 -5.54
N MET A 113 -5.84 -8.33 -5.55
CA MET A 113 -7.23 -7.99 -5.78
C MET A 113 -8.09 -8.90 -4.90
N ASN A 114 -8.86 -8.31 -4.01
CA ASN A 114 -9.80 -9.01 -3.14
C ASN A 114 -11.09 -8.17 -3.01
N GLU A 115 -12.00 -8.59 -2.12
CA GLU A 115 -13.29 -7.92 -1.94
C GLU A 115 -13.21 -6.54 -1.26
N HIS A 116 -12.06 -6.20 -0.67
CA HIS A 116 -11.83 -4.95 0.05
C HIS A 116 -11.02 -3.95 -0.77
N TYR A 117 -10.03 -4.41 -1.54
CA TYR A 117 -9.16 -3.50 -2.28
C TYR A 117 -8.53 -4.12 -3.52
N VAL A 118 -7.99 -3.23 -4.36
CA VAL A 118 -7.05 -3.57 -5.43
C VAL A 118 -5.77 -2.77 -5.22
N ALA A 119 -4.63 -3.45 -5.19
CA ALA A 119 -3.32 -2.83 -4.99
C ALA A 119 -2.30 -3.34 -6.00
N VAL A 120 -1.39 -2.45 -6.39
CA VAL A 120 -0.15 -2.82 -7.09
C VAL A 120 1.03 -2.48 -6.19
N THR A 121 1.88 -3.47 -6.00
CA THR A 121 3.01 -3.41 -5.09
C THR A 121 4.30 -3.65 -5.85
N PHE A 122 5.32 -2.84 -5.56
CA PHE A 122 6.68 -3.00 -6.04
C PHE A 122 7.55 -3.28 -4.82
N GLN A 123 8.20 -4.44 -4.78
CA GLN A 123 9.04 -4.83 -3.62
C GLN A 123 10.47 -5.21 -4.01
N ARG A 124 11.42 -4.95 -3.10
CA ARG A 124 12.81 -5.44 -3.17
C ARG A 124 13.43 -5.63 -1.79
#